data_AF-A0A956CJD7-F1
#
_entry.id   AF-A0A956CJD7-F1
#
_cell.length_a   1.000
_cell.length_b   1.000
_cell.length_c   1.000
_cell.angle_alpha   90.00
_cell.angle_beta   90.00
_cell.angle_gamma   90.00
#
_symmetry.space_group_name_H-M   'P 1'
#
loop_
_entity.id
_entity.type
_entity.pdbx_description
1 polymer ?
#
loop_
_entity_poly.entity_id
_entity_poly.type
_entity_poly.pdbx_seq_one_letter_code
_entity_poly.pdbx_strand_id
1 'polypeptide(L)'
;MPEPLELKCPPGGANRDGAFKLSWTGPKDATFRLVEKQGDQSRTLFEGRSHGSTVTGRPAGDYQYSLSMVQGRSATPCVVKVRPYPLTLALSFFFVGSLVTLATVIVILRGHRAHKRGEIG
;
A
#
# COMPACT_ATOMS: atom_id res chain seq x y z
N MET A 1 0.94 -38.01 6.82
CA MET A 1 0.09 -37.15 5.96
C MET A 1 0.98 -36.11 5.31
N PRO A 2 0.89 -35.87 3.99
CA PRO A 2 1.65 -34.77 3.37
C PRO A 2 1.19 -33.44 3.96
N GLU A 3 2.12 -32.57 4.36
CA GLU A 3 1.77 -31.22 4.82
C GLU A 3 0.99 -30.48 3.72
N PRO A 4 -0.15 -29.84 4.07
CA PRO A 4 -0.91 -29.07 3.09
C PRO A 4 -0.10 -27.85 2.64
N LEU A 5 -0.05 -27.66 1.32
CA LEU A 5 0.52 -26.45 0.73
C LEU A 5 -0.47 -25.30 0.90
N GLU A 6 -0.11 -24.32 1.71
CA GLU A 6 -0.97 -23.18 2.02
C GLU A 6 -0.20 -21.88 1.84
N LEU A 7 -0.71 -20.98 0.99
CA LEU A 7 -0.19 -19.63 0.83
C LEU A 7 -0.93 -18.68 1.77
N LYS A 8 -0.21 -18.04 2.68
CA LYS A 8 -0.75 -17.05 3.61
C LYS A 8 -0.66 -15.66 3.00
N CYS A 9 -1.81 -15.05 2.80
CA CYS A 9 -1.90 -13.66 2.41
C CYS A 9 -1.35 -12.72 3.49
N PRO A 10 -0.84 -11.53 3.12
CA PRO A 10 -0.48 -10.50 4.08
C PRO A 10 -1.72 -10.15 4.93
N PRO A 11 -1.57 -9.94 6.24
CA PRO A 11 -2.68 -9.53 7.09
C PRO A 11 -3.15 -8.12 6.71
N GLY A 12 -4.46 -7.94 6.62
CA GLY A 12 -5.10 -6.63 6.41
C GLY A 12 -5.60 -6.39 4.98
N GLY A 13 -6.39 -5.32 4.83
CA GLY A 13 -7.02 -4.91 3.57
C GLY A 13 -6.02 -4.39 2.52
N ALA A 14 -6.37 -3.30 1.83
CA ALA A 14 -5.51 -2.77 0.77
C ALA A 14 -4.14 -2.31 1.34
N ASN A 15 -3.05 -2.84 0.79
CA ASN A 15 -1.69 -2.40 1.08
C ASN A 15 -1.45 -1.02 0.48
N ARG A 16 -0.91 -0.08 1.25
CA ARG A 16 -0.68 1.30 0.79
C ARG A 16 0.74 1.61 0.38
N ASP A 17 1.68 0.78 0.82
CA ASP A 17 3.12 0.99 0.66
C ASP A 17 3.68 0.24 -0.55
N GLY A 18 2.89 -0.66 -1.15
CA GLY A 18 3.35 -1.54 -2.22
C GLY A 18 4.41 -2.54 -1.77
N ALA A 19 4.50 -2.78 -0.45
CA ALA A 19 5.48 -3.66 0.18
C ALA A 19 4.80 -4.59 1.19
N PHE A 20 4.99 -5.90 1.03
CA PHE A 20 4.40 -6.91 1.90
C PHE A 20 5.18 -8.22 1.88
N LYS A 21 4.98 -9.02 2.91
CA LYS A 21 5.56 -10.36 3.01
C LYS A 21 4.50 -11.41 2.67
N LEU A 22 4.87 -12.33 1.79
CA LEU A 22 4.13 -13.55 1.54
C LEU A 22 4.83 -14.69 2.26
N SER A 23 4.04 -15.55 2.90
CA SER A 23 4.56 -16.72 3.61
C SER A 23 3.71 -17.94 3.28
N TRP A 24 4.29 -19.12 3.36
CA TRP A 24 3.57 -20.34 3.07
C TRP A 24 4.07 -21.52 3.90
N THR A 25 3.22 -22.53 4.02
CA THR A 25 3.56 -23.82 4.61
C THR A 25 3.53 -24.90 3.54
N GLY A 26 4.36 -25.91 3.68
CA GLY A 26 4.48 -27.03 2.74
C GLY A 26 5.66 -27.92 3.10
N PRO A 27 5.86 -29.03 2.36
CA PRO A 27 6.90 -30.01 2.67
C PRO A 27 8.30 -29.40 2.62
N LYS A 28 9.15 -29.70 3.61
CA LYS A 28 10.50 -29.13 3.75
C LYS A 28 11.43 -29.39 2.56
N ASP A 29 11.24 -30.52 1.87
CA ASP A 29 12.07 -30.92 0.73
C ASP A 29 11.48 -30.49 -0.62
N ALA A 30 10.32 -29.81 -0.62
CA ALA A 30 9.69 -29.35 -1.85
C ALA A 30 10.34 -28.06 -2.36
N THR A 31 10.44 -27.95 -3.69
CA THR A 31 10.75 -26.68 -4.36
C THR A 31 9.46 -25.98 -4.70
N PHE A 32 9.31 -24.75 -4.23
CA PHE A 32 8.16 -23.90 -4.44
C PHE A 32 8.45 -22.90 -5.55
N ARG A 33 7.43 -22.60 -6.35
CA ARG A 33 7.40 -21.55 -7.35
C ARG A 33 6.26 -20.59 -7.03
N LEU A 34 6.62 -19.32 -6.80
CA LEU A 34 5.70 -18.21 -6.60
C LEU A 34 5.59 -17.40 -7.89
N VAL A 35 4.37 -17.27 -8.38
CA VAL A 35 4.03 -16.49 -9.56
C VAL A 35 3.11 -15.35 -9.16
N GLU A 36 3.41 -14.16 -9.67
CA GLU A 36 2.55 -12.99 -9.58
C GLU A 36 1.89 -12.75 -10.92
N LYS A 37 0.58 -12.50 -10.89
CA LYS A 37 -0.23 -12.12 -12.03
C LYS A 37 -0.86 -10.75 -11.79
N GLN A 38 -0.78 -9.88 -12.79
CA GLN A 38 -1.44 -8.59 -12.83
C GLN A 38 -2.07 -8.40 -14.22
N GLY A 39 -3.40 -8.39 -14.31
CA GLY A 39 -4.10 -8.45 -15.59
C GLY A 39 -3.68 -9.70 -16.37
N ASP A 40 -3.21 -9.53 -17.59
CA ASP A 40 -2.71 -10.62 -18.45
C ASP A 40 -1.21 -10.92 -18.27
N GLN A 41 -0.49 -10.07 -17.54
CA GLN A 41 0.92 -10.27 -17.28
C GLN A 41 1.12 -11.24 -16.12
N SER A 42 2.05 -12.19 -16.30
CA SER A 42 2.43 -13.18 -15.30
C SER A 42 3.94 -13.23 -15.20
N ARG A 43 4.48 -13.24 -13.98
CA ARG A 43 5.93 -13.34 -13.73
C ARG A 43 6.24 -14.24 -12.54
N THR A 44 7.32 -15.00 -12.66
CA THR A 44 7.86 -15.77 -11.52
C THR A 44 8.63 -14.82 -10.61
N LEU A 45 8.22 -14.74 -9.34
CA LEU A 45 8.90 -13.92 -8.33
C LEU A 45 9.93 -14.69 -7.52
N PHE A 46 9.67 -15.97 -7.31
CA PHE A 46 10.53 -16.82 -6.48
C PHE A 46 10.44 -18.26 -6.95
N GLU A 47 11.58 -18.93 -6.95
CA GLU A 47 11.68 -20.38 -7.13
C GLU A 47 12.76 -20.93 -6.21
N GLY A 48 12.41 -21.88 -5.34
CA GLY A 48 13.33 -22.43 -4.36
C GLY A 48 12.64 -23.09 -3.17
N ARG A 49 13.43 -23.44 -2.15
CA ARG A 49 12.97 -24.16 -0.95
C ARG A 49 12.59 -23.24 0.22
N SER A 50 12.54 -21.93 0.01
CA SER A 50 12.11 -20.97 1.05
C SER A 50 10.62 -21.07 1.30
N HIS A 51 10.19 -20.70 2.51
CA HIS A 51 8.80 -20.68 2.97
C HIS A 51 8.21 -19.24 2.98
N GLY A 52 8.88 -18.30 2.32
CA GLY A 52 8.41 -16.93 2.22
C GLY A 52 9.21 -16.11 1.23
N SER A 53 8.59 -15.02 0.80
CA SER A 53 9.20 -14.01 -0.07
C SER A 53 8.67 -12.63 0.29
N THR A 54 9.55 -11.63 0.21
CA THR A 54 9.20 -10.23 0.42
C THR A 54 9.00 -9.56 -0.93
N VAL A 55 7.83 -8.97 -1.13
CA VAL A 55 7.47 -8.23 -2.34
C VAL A 55 7.52 -6.74 -2.02
N THR A 56 8.18 -5.95 -2.86
CA THR A 56 8.34 -4.50 -2.68
C THR A 56 8.18 -3.75 -4.01
N GLY A 57 7.98 -2.44 -3.92
CA GLY A 57 7.93 -1.55 -5.08
C GLY A 57 6.74 -1.81 -6.00
N ARG A 58 5.60 -2.27 -5.46
CA ARG A 58 4.41 -2.52 -6.26
C ARG A 58 3.59 -1.25 -6.45
N PRO A 59 3.32 -0.83 -7.69
CA PRO A 59 2.39 0.27 -7.94
C PRO A 59 0.97 -0.13 -7.56
N ALA A 60 0.09 0.85 -7.47
CA ALA A 60 -1.34 0.63 -7.22
C ALA A 60 -1.94 -0.33 -8.26
N GLY A 61 -2.70 -1.32 -7.78
CA GLY A 61 -3.27 -2.35 -8.62
C GLY A 61 -3.69 -3.58 -7.82
N ASP A 62 -4.42 -4.47 -8.48
CA ASP A 62 -4.83 -5.74 -7.90
C ASP A 62 -3.88 -6.84 -8.42
N TYR A 63 -3.20 -7.52 -7.49
CA TYR A 63 -2.20 -8.54 -7.80
C TYR A 63 -2.68 -9.89 -7.29
N GLN A 64 -2.57 -10.91 -8.13
CA GLN A 64 -2.85 -12.29 -7.76
C GLN A 64 -1.53 -13.06 -7.62
N TYR A 65 -1.35 -13.72 -6.49
CA TYR A 65 -0.19 -14.55 -6.17
C TYR A 65 -0.61 -16.00 -6.15
N SER A 66 0.05 -16.81 -6.97
CA SER A 66 -0.18 -18.24 -7.08
C SER A 66 1.10 -18.95 -6.64
N LEU A 67 0.96 -19.86 -5.68
CA LEU A 67 2.05 -20.69 -5.20
C LEU A 67 1.85 -22.12 -5.70
N SER A 68 2.91 -22.74 -6.21
CA SER A 68 2.90 -24.14 -6.66
C SER A 68 4.18 -24.85 -6.26
N MET A 69 4.10 -26.16 -6.04
CA MET A 69 5.30 -27.00 -6.00
C MET A 69 5.74 -27.30 -7.44
N VAL A 70 7.04 -27.22 -7.72
CA VAL A 70 7.58 -27.45 -9.08
C VAL A 70 7.21 -28.85 -9.61
N GLN A 71 7.08 -29.84 -8.73
CA GLN A 71 6.70 -31.21 -9.06
C GLN A 71 5.38 -31.62 -8.40
N GLY A 72 4.41 -30.72 -8.27
CA GLY A 72 3.19 -31.10 -7.56
C GLY A 72 2.06 -30.10 -7.59
N ARG A 73 1.41 -30.01 -6.43
CA ARG A 73 0.15 -29.28 -6.24
C ARG A 73 0.37 -27.77 -6.15
N SER A 74 -0.69 -27.05 -6.49
CA SER A 74 -0.80 -25.60 -6.31
C SER A 74 -1.61 -25.29 -5.06
N ALA A 75 -1.24 -24.21 -4.38
CA ALA A 75 -1.99 -23.65 -3.27
C ALA A 75 -3.18 -22.84 -3.78
N THR A 76 -4.13 -22.53 -2.90
CA THR A 76 -5.15 -21.52 -3.15
C THR A 76 -4.47 -20.17 -3.44
N PRO A 77 -4.80 -19.48 -4.55
CA PRO A 77 -4.19 -18.21 -4.87
C PRO A 77 -4.61 -17.11 -3.89
N CYS A 78 -3.70 -16.18 -3.64
CA CYS A 78 -3.91 -15.02 -2.79
C CYS A 78 -4.07 -13.76 -3.64
N VAL A 79 -5.02 -12.88 -3.32
CA VAL A 79 -5.16 -11.58 -3.99
C VAL A 79 -4.78 -10.46 -3.03
N VAL A 80 -3.83 -9.62 -3.44
CA VAL A 80 -3.39 -8.44 -2.68
C VAL A 80 -3.71 -7.19 -3.48
N LYS A 81 -4.50 -6.29 -2.89
CA LYS A 81 -4.84 -5.00 -3.50
C LYS A 81 -3.87 -3.95 -2.99
N VAL A 82 -3.15 -3.29 -3.89
CA VAL A 82 -2.30 -2.14 -3.58
C VAL A 82 -3.08 -0.88 -3.93
N ARG A 83 -3.31 0.01 -2.96
CA ARG A 83 -4.07 1.25 -3.16
C ARG A 83 -3.26 2.44 -2.66
N PRO A 84 -3.17 3.53 -3.43
CA PRO A 84 -2.44 4.71 -3.01
C PRO A 84 -3.16 5.41 -1.85
N TYR A 85 -2.43 6.23 -1.10
CA TYR A 85 -3.04 7.12 -0.13
C TYR A 85 -4.01 8.10 -0.82
N PRO A 86 -5.19 8.35 -0.23
CA PRO A 86 -6.13 9.30 -0.81
C PRO A 86 -5.56 10.73 -0.73
N LEU A 87 -5.51 11.42 -1.88
CA LEU A 87 -5.11 12.83 -1.98
C LEU A 87 -6.00 13.75 -1.14
N THR A 88 -7.23 13.34 -0.85
CA THR A 88 -8.19 14.08 -0.02
C THR A 88 -7.65 14.42 1.36
N LEU A 89 -6.83 13.54 1.95
CA LEU A 89 -6.24 13.77 3.27
C LEU A 89 -5.17 14.87 3.23
N ALA A 90 -4.40 14.96 2.15
CA ALA A 90 -3.43 16.04 1.97
C ALA A 90 -4.13 17.37 1.67
N LEU A 91 -5.17 17.34 0.82
CA LEU A 91 -5.96 18.51 0.47
C LEU A 91 -6.69 19.10 1.69
N SER A 92 -7.22 18.27 2.59
CA SER A 92 -7.89 18.77 3.80
C SER A 92 -6.93 19.56 4.69
N PHE A 93 -5.71 19.07 4.90
CA PHE A 93 -4.70 19.81 5.67
C PHE A 93 -4.33 21.15 5.01
N PHE A 94 -4.22 21.18 3.68
CA PHE A 94 -3.99 22.41 2.94
C PHE A 94 -5.12 23.43 3.14
N PHE A 95 -6.39 23.00 3.06
CA PHE A 95 -7.54 23.89 3.25
C PHE A 95 -7.64 24.43 4.68
N VAL A 96 -7.41 23.57 5.68
CA VAL A 96 -7.41 24.00 7.09
C VAL A 96 -6.29 25.02 7.34
N GLY A 97 -5.08 24.75 6.85
CA GLY A 97 -3.97 25.70 6.96
C GLY A 97 -4.23 27.02 6.22
N SER A 98 -4.83 26.97 5.04
CA SER A 98 -5.21 28.15 4.26
C SER A 98 -6.23 29.02 4.98
N LEU A 99 -7.26 28.42 5.59
CA LEU A 99 -8.27 29.14 6.37
C LEU A 99 -7.66 29.87 7.57
N VAL A 100 -6.77 29.21 8.33
CA VAL A 100 -6.07 29.83 9.46
C VAL A 100 -5.20 31.00 8.99
N THR A 101 -4.42 30.78 7.93
CA THR A 101 -3.55 31.82 7.36
C THR A 101 -4.35 33.03 6.89
N LEU A 102 -5.47 32.79 6.19
CA LEU A 102 -6.36 33.85 5.71
C LEU A 102 -6.98 34.62 6.86
N ALA A 103 -7.40 33.95 7.93
CA ALA A 103 -7.92 34.59 9.13
C ALA A 103 -6.86 35.51 9.78
N THR A 104 -5.62 35.05 9.92
CA THR A 104 -4.51 35.85 10.45
C THR A 104 -4.24 37.08 9.58
N VAL A 105 -4.19 36.93 8.26
CA VAL A 105 -4.00 38.05 7.32
C VAL A 105 -5.12 39.07 7.45
N ILE A 106 -6.38 38.63 7.54
CA ILE A 106 -7.53 39.52 7.72
C ILE A 106 -7.41 40.32 9.02
N VAL A 107 -6.99 39.67 10.13
CA VAL A 107 -6.77 40.35 11.41
C VAL A 107 -5.69 41.42 11.30
N ILE A 108 -4.55 41.09 10.69
CA ILE A 108 -3.43 42.04 10.48
C ILE A 108 -3.88 43.24 9.61
N LEU A 109 -4.56 42.98 8.49
CA LEU A 109 -5.03 44.03 7.59
C LEU A 109 -6.08 44.93 8.27
N ARG A 110 -6.98 44.34 9.06
CA ARG A 110 -7.96 45.11 9.86
C ARG A 110 -7.26 45.96 10.93
N GLY A 111 -6.28 45.40 11.62
CA GLY A 111 -5.47 46.13 12.61
C GLY A 111 -4.75 47.33 12.00
N HIS A 112 -4.05 47.13 10.88
CA HIS A 112 -3.34 48.22 10.19
C HIS A 112 -4.28 49.33 9.70
N ARG A 113 -5.48 48.99 9.20
CA ARG A 113 -6.48 49.98 8.79
C ARG A 113 -7.06 50.77 9.97
N ALA A 114 -7.21 50.14 11.14
CA ALA A 114 -7.68 50.82 12.35
C ALA A 114 -6.63 51.82 12.88
N HIS A 115 -5.35 51.45 12.88
CA HIS A 115 -4.25 52.35 13.26
C HIS A 115 -4.19 53.60 12.37
N LYS A 116 -4.21 53.43 11.05
CA LYS A 116 -4.20 54.56 10.10
C LYS A 116 -5.42 55.49 10.22
N ARG A 117 -6.54 55.05 10.80
CA ARG A 117 -7.74 55.87 10.99
C ARG A 117 -7.70 56.66 12.31
N GLY A 118 -6.95 56.19 13.30
CA GLY A 118 -6.76 56.88 14.58
C GLY A 118 -5.78 58.05 14.53
N GLU A 119 -4.91 58.13 13.52
CA GLU A 119 -3.95 59.24 13.35
C GLU A 119 -4.51 60.44 12.55
N ILE A 120 -5.73 60.36 12.01
CA ILE A 120 -6.37 61.44 11.23
C ILE A 120 -7.60 62.04 11.97
N GLY A 121 -7.71 61.78 13.28
CA GLY A 121 -8.77 62.30 14.15
C GLY A 121 -8.23 63.31 15.15
#